data_AF-A0A949PUE3-F1
#
_entry.id   AF-A0A949PUE3-F1
#
_cell.length_a   1.000
_cell.length_b   1.000
_cell.length_c   1.000
_cell.angle_alpha   90.00
_cell.angle_beta   90.00
_cell.angle_gamma   90.00
#
_symmetry.space_group_name_H-M   'P 1'
#
loop_
_entity.id
_entity.type
_entity.pdbx_description
1 polymer ?
#
loop_
_entity_poly.entity_id
_entity_poly.type
_entity_poly.pdbx_seq_one_letter_code
_entity_poly.pdbx_strand_id
1 'polypeptide(L)'
;MIAIPQCESYPTKLDGLKKLNEILCALLLGGVHVEAFHPHEILVGSLHENSLFAYQSSLHTRLRHNEASISERLNPLMHPRTLVFGVLREAFVEGKDTLAFFPKTTSFFLLNGYTALFNRNKIDAINNLWIVVEQLTEILWKKKYLENRNSFSARVHRCHQYASDAIEKDLIFAKHRMLRLSKIITKKCYQALCLGRKCRNALAHRGREPSFEQVVELWHALPELIEVVASKENLALRALRVVGENDWDMPARTNFQEWIELAAKSA
;
A
#
# COMPACT_ATOMS: atom_id res chain seq x y z
N MET A 1 -13.61 -20.23 -2.12
CA MET A 1 -14.34 -18.95 -2.27
C MET A 1 -14.87 -18.54 -0.91
N ILE A 2 -14.61 -17.32 -0.45
CA ILE A 2 -15.18 -16.79 0.79
C ILE A 2 -16.41 -15.97 0.40
N ALA A 3 -17.56 -16.28 1.00
CA ALA A 3 -18.79 -15.51 0.81
C ALA A 3 -19.01 -14.62 2.04
N ILE A 4 -19.31 -13.34 1.79
CA ILE A 4 -19.67 -12.39 2.85
C ILE A 4 -21.17 -12.14 2.71
N PRO A 5 -21.97 -12.45 3.74
CA PRO A 5 -23.40 -12.17 3.69
C PRO A 5 -23.64 -10.67 3.62
N GLN A 6 -24.58 -10.26 2.78
CA GLN A 6 -25.13 -8.91 2.84
C GLN A 6 -25.95 -8.81 4.12
N CYS A 7 -25.58 -7.90 5.01
CA CYS A 7 -26.22 -7.71 6.31
C CYS A 7 -26.16 -6.23 6.70
N GLU A 8 -26.75 -5.87 7.85
CA GLU A 8 -26.76 -4.47 8.32
C GLU A 8 -25.35 -3.86 8.46
N SER A 9 -24.33 -4.69 8.76
CA SER A 9 -22.94 -4.24 8.85
C SER A 9 -22.29 -4.01 7.48
N TYR A 10 -22.78 -4.66 6.43
CA TYR A 10 -22.27 -4.56 5.06
C TYR A 10 -23.45 -4.49 4.08
N PRO A 11 -24.20 -3.37 4.07
CA PRO A 11 -25.41 -3.26 3.26
C PRO A 11 -25.08 -3.19 1.77
N THR A 12 -23.87 -2.74 1.41
CA THR A 12 -23.42 -2.65 0.03
C THR A 12 -22.14 -3.45 -0.22
N LYS A 13 -21.94 -3.81 -1.48
CA LYS A 13 -20.68 -4.40 -1.98
C LYS A 13 -19.45 -3.57 -1.61
N LEU A 14 -19.56 -2.24 -1.63
CA LEU A 14 -18.47 -1.33 -1.32
C LEU A 14 -18.07 -1.41 0.16
N ASP A 15 -19.03 -1.63 1.06
CA ASP A 15 -18.74 -1.76 2.50
C ASP A 15 -18.00 -3.07 2.80
N GLY A 16 -18.41 -4.17 2.15
CA GLY A 16 -17.68 -5.43 2.19
C GLY A 16 -16.25 -5.30 1.65
N LEU A 17 -16.08 -4.61 0.51
CA LEU A 17 -14.77 -4.31 -0.07
C LEU A 17 -13.87 -3.53 0.89
N LYS A 18 -14.39 -2.45 1.47
CA LYS A 18 -13.65 -1.63 2.44
C LYS A 18 -13.17 -2.47 3.62
N LYS A 19 -14.04 -3.36 4.15
CA LYS A 19 -13.66 -4.20 5.29
C LYS A 19 -12.62 -5.25 4.92
N LEU A 20 -12.75 -5.87 3.75
CA LEU A 20 -11.73 -6.79 3.25
C LEU A 20 -10.37 -6.10 3.11
N ASN A 21 -10.33 -4.92 2.49
CA ASN A 21 -9.10 -4.14 2.36
C ASN A 21 -8.55 -3.67 3.71
N GLU A 22 -9.39 -3.42 4.72
CA GLU A 22 -8.94 -3.16 6.08
C GLU A 22 -8.23 -4.39 6.69
N ILE A 23 -8.79 -5.59 6.50
CA ILE A 23 -8.18 -6.86 6.95
C ILE A 23 -6.85 -7.10 6.23
N LEU A 24 -6.80 -6.88 4.92
CA LEU A 24 -5.56 -7.01 4.14
C LEU A 24 -4.52 -6.00 4.60
N CYS A 25 -4.91 -4.75 4.87
CA CYS A 25 -3.96 -3.76 5.38
C CYS A 25 -3.39 -4.17 6.75
N ALA A 26 -4.18 -4.82 7.62
CA ALA A 26 -3.66 -5.41 8.85
C ALA A 26 -2.60 -6.50 8.57
N LEU A 27 -2.89 -7.44 7.67
CA LEU A 27 -1.92 -8.46 7.26
C LEU A 27 -0.63 -7.84 6.68
N LEU A 28 -0.76 -6.79 5.86
CA LEU A 28 0.36 -6.05 5.30
C LEU A 28 1.24 -5.46 6.40
N LEU A 29 0.65 -4.78 7.37
CA LEU A 29 1.38 -4.22 8.51
C LEU A 29 2.09 -5.30 9.34
N GLY A 30 1.48 -6.47 9.47
CA GLY A 30 2.07 -7.68 10.07
C GLY A 30 3.10 -8.39 9.18
N GLY A 31 3.55 -7.79 8.08
CA GLY A 31 4.62 -8.32 7.24
C GLY A 31 4.20 -9.41 6.25
N VAL A 32 2.90 -9.59 5.99
CA VAL A 32 2.40 -10.51 4.96
C VAL A 32 2.09 -9.72 3.70
N HIS A 33 2.73 -10.09 2.59
CA HIS A 33 2.45 -9.45 1.31
C HIS A 33 1.01 -9.76 0.87
N VAL A 34 0.26 -8.69 0.65
CA VAL A 34 -1.12 -8.70 0.14
C VAL A 34 -1.36 -7.45 -0.72
N GLU A 35 -2.29 -7.55 -1.66
CA GLU A 35 -2.65 -6.48 -2.58
C GLU A 35 -4.11 -6.07 -2.37
N ALA A 36 -4.44 -4.81 -2.66
CA ALA A 36 -5.78 -4.27 -2.51
C ALA A 36 -6.76 -4.96 -3.46
N PHE A 37 -7.92 -5.35 -2.94
CA PHE A 37 -9.04 -5.72 -3.80
C PHE A 37 -9.63 -4.48 -4.47
N HIS A 38 -10.04 -4.66 -5.71
CA HIS A 38 -10.75 -3.70 -6.52
C HIS A 38 -12.25 -4.06 -6.63
N PRO A 39 -13.12 -3.08 -6.91
CA PRO A 39 -14.56 -3.33 -6.99
C PRO A 39 -14.96 -4.40 -8.00
N HIS A 40 -14.21 -4.61 -9.08
CA HIS A 40 -14.52 -5.62 -10.09
C HIS A 40 -14.17 -7.05 -9.66
N GLU A 41 -13.36 -7.23 -8.62
CA GLU A 41 -12.93 -8.54 -8.12
C GLU A 41 -13.91 -9.16 -7.13
N ILE A 42 -14.78 -8.35 -6.53
CA ILE A 42 -15.88 -8.84 -5.69
C ILE A 42 -17.11 -9.10 -6.56
N LEU A 43 -17.65 -10.30 -6.49
CA LEU A 43 -18.81 -10.71 -7.25
C LEU A 43 -20.04 -10.78 -6.37
N VAL A 44 -21.18 -10.40 -6.93
CA VAL A 44 -22.48 -10.58 -6.28
C VAL A 44 -22.99 -11.97 -6.65
N GLY A 45 -23.55 -12.65 -5.66
CA GLY A 45 -24.01 -14.02 -5.80
C GLY A 45 -25.05 -14.38 -4.75
N SER A 46 -25.49 -15.62 -4.78
CA SER A 46 -26.41 -16.21 -3.81
C SER A 46 -25.92 -17.57 -3.34
N LEU A 47 -26.35 -17.97 -2.16
CA LEU A 47 -26.20 -19.34 -1.68
C LEU A 47 -27.46 -20.12 -2.08
N HIS A 48 -27.31 -21.14 -2.92
CA HIS A 48 -28.39 -22.00 -3.37
C HIS A 48 -28.06 -23.45 -3.02
N GLU A 49 -28.90 -24.10 -2.20
CA GLU A 49 -28.80 -25.53 -1.86
C GLU A 49 -27.38 -25.99 -1.46
N ASN A 50 -26.69 -25.21 -0.60
CA ASN A 50 -25.30 -25.40 -0.16
C ASN A 50 -24.21 -25.14 -1.20
N SER A 51 -24.56 -24.59 -2.35
CA SER A 51 -23.62 -24.15 -3.37
C SER A 51 -23.60 -22.63 -3.50
N LEU A 52 -22.41 -22.06 -3.62
CA LEU A 52 -22.26 -20.64 -3.88
C LEU A 52 -22.37 -20.40 -5.40
N PHE A 53 -23.30 -19.54 -5.78
CA PHE A 53 -23.54 -19.12 -7.16
C PHE A 53 -23.16 -17.65 -7.32
N ALA A 54 -22.31 -17.34 -8.28
CA ALA A 54 -21.97 -15.96 -8.64
C ALA A 54 -22.72 -15.58 -9.93
N TYR A 55 -23.39 -14.43 -9.95
CA TYR A 55 -24.16 -13.98 -11.13
C TYR A 55 -23.29 -13.61 -12.32
N GLN A 56 -21.99 -13.39 -12.09
CA GLN A 56 -21.01 -13.04 -13.11
C GLN A 56 -19.96 -14.15 -13.22
N SER A 57 -19.48 -14.39 -14.44
CA SER A 57 -18.39 -15.35 -14.66
C SER A 57 -17.14 -14.91 -13.93
N SER A 58 -16.54 -15.84 -13.19
CA SER A 58 -15.36 -15.62 -12.36
C SER A 58 -14.31 -16.65 -12.72
N LEU A 59 -13.05 -16.42 -12.38
CA LEU A 59 -12.03 -17.47 -12.52
C LEU A 59 -12.45 -18.75 -11.78
N HIS A 60 -13.03 -18.63 -10.59
CA HIS A 60 -13.55 -19.77 -9.83
C HIS A 60 -14.68 -20.51 -10.56
N THR A 61 -15.62 -19.77 -11.15
CA THR A 61 -16.72 -20.32 -11.96
C THR A 61 -16.14 -21.03 -13.19
N ARG A 62 -15.22 -20.41 -13.90
CA ARG A 62 -14.55 -21.00 -15.08
C ARG A 62 -13.72 -22.22 -14.71
N LEU A 63 -13.01 -22.21 -13.58
CA LEU A 63 -12.27 -23.38 -13.08
C LEU A 63 -13.23 -24.55 -12.79
N ARG A 64 -14.38 -24.27 -12.15
CA ARG A 64 -15.40 -25.28 -11.82
C ARG A 64 -16.08 -25.87 -13.06
N HIS A 65 -16.28 -25.06 -14.10
CA HIS A 65 -16.87 -25.48 -15.37
C HIS A 65 -15.82 -25.97 -16.38
N ASN A 66 -14.55 -26.10 -15.98
CA ASN A 66 -13.46 -26.53 -16.87
C ASN A 66 -13.23 -25.59 -18.08
N GLU A 67 -13.62 -24.32 -17.95
CA GLU A 67 -13.50 -23.24 -18.95
C GLU A 67 -12.28 -22.33 -18.72
N ALA A 68 -11.55 -22.52 -17.61
CA ALA A 68 -10.32 -21.77 -17.35
C ALA A 68 -9.20 -22.22 -18.31
N SER A 69 -8.38 -21.29 -18.76
CA SER A 69 -7.19 -21.58 -19.58
C SER A 69 -6.14 -22.40 -18.82
N ILE A 70 -5.19 -23.00 -19.54
CA ILE A 70 -4.08 -23.76 -18.93
C ILE A 70 -3.27 -22.87 -17.97
N SER A 71 -2.95 -21.64 -18.39
CA SER A 71 -2.19 -20.69 -17.58
C SER A 71 -2.92 -20.33 -16.28
N GLU A 72 -4.24 -20.12 -16.34
CA GLU A 72 -5.06 -19.83 -15.15
C GLU A 72 -5.13 -20.99 -14.16
N ARG A 73 -4.99 -22.23 -14.64
CA ARG A 73 -4.95 -23.43 -13.78
C ARG A 73 -3.59 -23.66 -13.17
N LEU A 74 -2.53 -23.52 -13.98
CA LEU A 74 -1.17 -23.92 -13.60
C LEU A 74 -0.41 -22.82 -12.85
N ASN A 75 -0.51 -21.55 -13.27
CA ASN A 75 0.29 -20.47 -12.67
C ASN A 75 0.17 -20.38 -11.14
N PRO A 76 -1.02 -20.49 -10.52
CA PRO A 76 -1.13 -20.47 -9.06
C PRO A 76 -0.45 -21.66 -8.36
N LEU A 77 -0.27 -22.78 -9.07
CA LEU A 77 0.30 -24.02 -8.54
C LEU A 77 1.81 -24.13 -8.76
N MET A 78 2.39 -23.37 -9.68
CA MET A 78 3.82 -23.43 -10.00
C MET A 78 4.70 -22.85 -8.88
N HIS A 79 4.22 -21.78 -8.22
CA HIS A 79 4.92 -21.13 -7.11
C HIS A 79 3.95 -20.86 -5.95
N PRO A 80 3.41 -21.91 -5.31
CA PRO A 80 2.39 -21.74 -4.29
C PRO A 80 3.00 -21.05 -3.07
N ARG A 81 2.46 -19.89 -2.73
CA ARG A 81 2.80 -19.23 -1.46
C ARG A 81 2.16 -20.03 -0.33
N THR A 82 2.99 -20.73 0.44
CA THR A 82 2.54 -21.44 1.63
C THR A 82 2.72 -20.52 2.85
N LEU A 83 1.62 -20.28 3.56
CA LEU A 83 1.62 -19.51 4.80
C LEU A 83 1.04 -20.37 5.91
N VAL A 84 1.74 -20.44 7.04
CA VAL A 84 1.24 -21.12 8.23
C VAL A 84 0.16 -20.26 8.87
N PHE A 85 -0.96 -20.87 9.26
CA PHE A 85 -2.09 -20.15 9.88
C PHE A 85 -1.67 -19.36 11.13
N GLY A 86 -0.76 -19.90 11.94
CA GLY A 86 -0.21 -19.20 13.10
C GLY A 86 0.43 -17.86 12.72
N VAL A 87 1.29 -17.86 11.70
CA VAL A 87 1.94 -16.64 11.16
C VAL A 87 0.90 -15.65 10.65
N LEU A 88 -0.12 -16.12 9.92
CA LEU A 88 -1.19 -15.26 9.42
C LEU A 88 -1.98 -14.61 10.56
N ARG A 89 -2.29 -15.37 11.61
CA ARG A 89 -3.01 -14.88 12.80
C ARG A 89 -2.19 -13.84 13.56
N GLU A 90 -0.90 -14.10 13.77
CA GLU A 90 0.02 -13.18 14.45
C GLU A 90 0.14 -11.87 13.67
N ALA A 91 0.37 -11.94 12.36
CA ALA A 91 0.42 -10.78 11.49
C ALA A 91 -0.89 -9.97 11.53
N PHE A 92 -2.04 -10.65 11.51
CA PHE A 92 -3.33 -9.97 11.60
C PHE A 92 -3.51 -9.24 12.93
N VAL A 93 -3.15 -9.86 14.05
CA VAL A 93 -3.26 -9.25 15.39
C VAL A 93 -2.34 -8.04 15.49
N GLU A 94 -1.06 -8.17 15.12
CA GLU A 94 -0.10 -7.07 15.14
C GLU A 94 -0.58 -5.89 14.28
N GLY A 95 -1.03 -6.17 13.07
CA GLY A 95 -1.52 -5.18 12.13
C GLY A 95 -2.80 -4.49 12.61
N LYS A 96 -3.76 -5.25 13.15
CA LYS A 96 -5.01 -4.71 13.69
C LYS A 96 -4.74 -3.76 14.87
N ASP A 97 -3.84 -4.16 15.77
CA ASP A 97 -3.44 -3.33 16.90
C ASP A 97 -2.77 -2.04 16.43
N THR A 98 -2.01 -2.10 15.34
CA THR A 98 -1.38 -0.93 14.72
C THR A 98 -2.42 -0.03 14.06
N LEU A 99 -3.39 -0.60 13.35
CA LEU A 99 -4.46 0.17 12.69
C LEU A 99 -5.33 0.97 13.65
N ALA A 100 -5.45 0.54 14.91
CA ALA A 100 -6.21 1.26 15.93
C ALA A 100 -5.71 2.70 16.17
N PHE A 101 -4.48 3.02 15.78
CA PHE A 101 -3.89 4.35 15.95
C PHE A 101 -4.15 5.32 14.79
N PHE A 102 -4.70 4.84 13.67
CA PHE A 102 -4.88 5.63 12.45
C PHE A 102 -6.36 5.83 12.07
N PRO A 103 -6.68 6.89 11.32
CA PRO A 103 -7.93 6.97 10.60
C PRO A 103 -8.13 5.78 9.66
N LYS A 104 -9.38 5.34 9.48
CA LYS A 104 -9.72 4.27 8.51
C LYS A 104 -9.32 4.60 7.08
N THR A 105 -9.18 5.88 6.73
CA THR A 105 -8.71 6.28 5.39
C THR A 105 -7.25 5.92 5.17
N THR A 106 -6.42 5.90 6.21
CA THR A 106 -5.00 5.58 6.11
C THR A 106 -4.76 4.15 5.67
N SER A 107 -5.56 3.19 6.14
CA SER A 107 -5.43 1.79 5.72
C SER A 107 -5.73 1.59 4.23
N PHE A 108 -6.74 2.31 3.72
CA PHE A 108 -7.07 2.31 2.30
C PHE A 108 -5.89 2.83 1.45
N PHE A 109 -5.36 4.02 1.76
CA PHE A 109 -4.27 4.61 0.99
C PHE A 109 -2.96 3.82 1.12
N LEU A 110 -2.68 3.24 2.29
CA LEU A 110 -1.48 2.43 2.50
C LEU A 110 -1.51 1.16 1.64
N LEU A 111 -2.61 0.40 1.68
CA LEU A 111 -2.73 -0.83 0.91
C LEU A 111 -2.72 -0.56 -0.60
N ASN A 112 -3.44 0.46 -1.08
CA ASN A 112 -3.41 0.84 -2.49
C ASN A 112 -2.04 1.34 -2.93
N GLY A 113 -1.37 2.14 -2.09
CA GLY A 113 -0.02 2.62 -2.38
C GLY A 113 1.01 1.50 -2.48
N TYR A 114 0.92 0.50 -1.59
CA TYR A 114 1.75 -0.71 -1.68
C TYR A 114 1.43 -1.55 -2.93
N THR A 115 0.15 -1.73 -3.24
CA THR A 115 -0.29 -2.49 -4.43
C THR A 115 0.20 -1.83 -5.71
N ALA A 116 0.06 -0.51 -5.83
CA ALA A 116 0.58 0.24 -6.97
C ALA A 116 2.11 0.16 -7.06
N LEU A 117 2.81 0.23 -5.92
CA LEU A 117 4.27 0.10 -5.87
C LEU A 117 4.72 -1.28 -6.34
N PHE A 118 4.05 -2.34 -5.88
CA PHE A 118 4.34 -3.72 -6.28
C PHE A 118 4.11 -3.93 -7.79
N ASN A 119 3.03 -3.35 -8.31
CA ASN A 119 2.70 -3.36 -9.74
C ASN A 119 3.49 -2.33 -10.58
N ARG A 120 4.54 -1.70 -10.01
CA ARG A 120 5.39 -0.70 -10.66
C ARG A 120 4.64 0.53 -11.21
N ASN A 121 3.42 0.76 -10.76
CA ASN A 121 2.66 1.97 -11.05
C ASN A 121 3.14 3.09 -10.12
N LYS A 122 4.21 3.77 -10.57
CA LYS A 122 4.93 4.80 -9.79
C LYS A 122 4.04 6.01 -9.45
N ILE A 123 3.13 6.37 -10.35
CA ILE A 123 2.22 7.52 -10.23
C ILE A 123 1.20 7.27 -9.12
N ASP A 124 0.51 6.13 -9.16
CA ASP A 124 -0.48 5.81 -8.13
C ASP A 124 0.19 5.50 -6.79
N ALA A 125 1.36 4.86 -6.82
CA ALA A 125 2.14 4.60 -5.61
C ALA A 125 2.52 5.90 -4.91
N ILE A 126 3.14 6.87 -5.61
CA ILE A 126 3.56 8.12 -4.96
C ILE A 126 2.38 8.91 -4.41
N ASN A 127 1.24 8.95 -5.10
CA ASN A 127 0.06 9.68 -4.66
C ASN A 127 -0.57 9.05 -3.41
N ASN A 128 -0.83 7.74 -3.43
CA ASN A 128 -1.42 7.04 -2.31
C ASN A 128 -0.50 7.04 -1.08
N LEU A 129 0.80 6.75 -1.26
CA LEU A 129 1.76 6.75 -0.15
C LEU A 129 1.99 8.15 0.43
N TRP A 130 1.95 9.20 -0.40
CA TRP A 130 2.06 10.58 0.09
C TRP A 130 0.86 10.99 0.95
N ILE A 131 -0.36 10.57 0.61
CA ILE A 131 -1.54 10.81 1.46
C ILE A 131 -1.37 10.15 2.84
N VAL A 132 -0.81 8.93 2.88
CA VAL A 132 -0.47 8.26 4.14
C VAL A 132 0.55 9.08 4.94
N VAL A 133 1.60 9.59 4.29
CA VAL A 133 2.59 10.47 4.94
C VAL A 133 1.92 11.71 5.54
N GLU A 134 1.03 12.38 4.81
CA GLU A 134 0.33 13.58 5.30
C GLU A 134 -0.51 13.27 6.53
N GLN A 135 -1.28 12.17 6.49
CA GLN A 135 -2.11 11.72 7.61
C GLN A 135 -1.28 11.33 8.84
N LEU A 136 -0.21 10.56 8.67
CA LEU A 136 0.69 10.18 9.78
C LEU A 136 1.42 11.39 10.36
N THR A 137 1.85 12.33 9.50
CA THR A 137 2.50 13.57 9.93
C THR A 137 1.57 14.39 10.82
N GLU A 138 0.29 14.46 10.47
CA GLU A 138 -0.70 15.19 11.26
C GLU A 138 -0.93 14.55 12.64
N ILE A 139 -0.97 13.21 12.70
CA ILE A 139 -1.08 12.49 13.97
C ILE A 139 0.17 12.73 14.83
N LEU A 140 1.36 12.62 14.26
CA LEU A 140 2.63 12.89 14.96
C LEU A 140 2.71 14.34 15.43
N TRP A 141 2.27 15.28 14.61
CA TRP A 141 2.26 16.70 14.93
C TRP A 141 1.42 16.96 16.18
N LYS A 142 0.17 16.46 16.20
CA LYS A 142 -0.75 16.63 17.32
C LYS A 142 -0.27 15.88 18.56
N LYS A 143 -0.06 14.57 18.45
CA LYS A 143 0.14 13.68 19.60
C LYS A 143 1.58 13.63 20.14
N LYS A 144 2.58 13.89 19.30
CA LYS A 144 3.99 13.75 19.72
C LYS A 144 4.68 15.10 19.83
N TYR A 145 4.43 16.01 18.89
CA TYR A 145 5.10 17.32 18.89
C TYR A 145 4.40 18.36 19.77
N LEU A 146 3.09 18.61 19.57
CA LEU A 146 2.39 19.66 20.32
C LEU A 146 2.24 19.32 21.80
N GLU A 147 1.89 18.08 22.14
CA GLU A 147 1.76 17.62 23.53
C GLU A 147 3.07 17.75 24.32
N ASN A 148 4.22 17.54 23.67
CA ASN A 148 5.55 17.61 24.30
C ASN A 148 6.30 18.90 23.94
N ARG A 149 5.62 19.94 23.45
CA ARG A 149 6.28 21.15 22.93
C ARG A 149 7.26 21.76 23.94
N ASN A 150 6.83 21.84 25.19
CA ASN A 150 7.58 22.49 26.27
C ASN A 150 8.81 21.70 26.71
N SER A 151 8.89 20.39 26.42
CA SER A 151 10.04 19.57 26.81
C SER A 151 11.22 19.65 25.83
N PHE A 152 11.04 20.32 24.68
CA PHE A 152 12.11 20.43 23.69
C PHE A 152 13.11 21.55 24.03
N SER A 153 14.33 21.43 23.51
CA SER A 153 15.39 22.44 23.72
C SER A 153 14.98 23.85 23.24
N ALA A 154 15.60 24.89 23.81
CA ALA A 154 15.41 26.28 23.39
C ALA A 154 15.70 26.51 21.89
N ARG A 155 16.58 25.70 21.29
CA ARG A 155 16.84 25.72 19.84
C ARG A 155 15.60 25.32 19.04
N VAL A 156 14.90 24.26 19.43
CA VAL A 156 13.68 23.81 18.74
C VAL A 156 12.59 24.87 18.85
N HIS A 157 12.43 25.48 20.03
CA HIS A 157 11.50 26.59 20.25
C HIS A 157 11.76 27.79 19.33
N ARG A 158 13.01 28.24 19.22
CA ARG A 158 13.38 29.32 18.28
C ARG A 158 13.10 28.94 16.83
N CYS A 159 13.42 27.70 16.43
CA CYS A 159 13.12 27.23 15.08
C CYS A 159 11.61 27.12 14.79
N HIS A 160 10.79 26.80 15.79
CA HIS A 160 9.34 26.83 15.68
C HIS A 160 8.84 28.25 15.45
N GLN A 161 9.30 29.22 16.25
CA GLN A 161 8.95 30.64 16.09
C GLN A 161 9.32 31.16 14.70
N TYR A 162 10.50 30.81 14.19
CA TYR A 162 10.91 31.19 12.84
C TYR A 162 10.04 30.53 11.74
N ALA A 163 9.42 29.39 12.03
CA ALA A 163 8.58 28.66 11.08
C ALA A 163 7.08 28.86 11.33
N SER A 164 6.67 29.78 12.22
CA SER A 164 5.27 29.97 12.64
C SER A 164 4.35 30.15 11.45
N ASP A 165 4.69 31.06 10.54
CA ASP A 165 3.86 31.39 9.38
C ASP A 165 3.63 30.18 8.48
N ALA A 166 4.65 29.34 8.31
CA ALA A 166 4.55 28.13 7.51
C ALA A 166 3.73 27.03 8.22
N ILE A 167 3.82 26.96 9.55
CA ILE A 167 3.04 26.04 10.37
C ILE A 167 1.56 26.46 10.39
N GLU A 168 1.28 27.74 10.55
CA GLU A 168 -0.07 28.32 10.54
C GLU A 168 -0.77 28.13 9.18
N LYS A 169 -0.01 28.19 8.08
CA LYS A 169 -0.47 27.85 6.73
C LYS A 169 -0.54 26.35 6.45
N ASP A 170 -0.39 25.52 7.48
CA ASP A 170 -0.47 24.06 7.42
C ASP A 170 0.54 23.41 6.44
N LEU A 171 1.70 24.03 6.24
CA LEU A 171 2.68 23.54 5.28
C LEU A 171 3.43 22.32 5.83
N ILE A 172 3.16 21.15 5.24
CA ILE A 172 3.71 19.84 5.64
C ILE A 172 5.24 19.84 5.85
N PHE A 173 5.99 20.57 5.02
CA PHE A 173 7.46 20.61 5.12
C PHE A 173 7.95 21.24 6.42
N ALA A 174 7.20 22.21 6.97
CA ALA A 174 7.53 22.86 8.23
C ALA A 174 7.34 21.88 9.39
N LYS A 175 6.26 21.09 9.36
CA LYS A 175 6.01 20.00 10.32
C LYS A 175 7.11 18.95 10.24
N HIS A 176 7.46 18.44 9.06
CA HIS A 176 8.57 17.48 8.88
C HIS A 176 9.89 18.00 9.45
N ARG A 177 10.21 19.29 9.20
CA ARG A 177 11.42 19.91 9.75
C ARG A 177 11.40 19.92 11.28
N MET A 178 10.26 20.26 11.88
CA MET A 178 10.11 20.29 13.33
C MET A 178 10.13 18.89 13.96
N LEU A 179 9.49 17.90 13.35
CA LEU A 179 9.54 16.49 13.77
C LEU A 179 10.99 15.96 13.78
N ARG A 180 11.78 16.33 12.77
CA ARG A 180 13.21 15.98 12.72
C ARG A 180 14.04 16.71 13.79
N LEU A 181 13.80 17.99 14.01
CA LEU A 181 14.55 18.79 15.02
C LEU A 181 14.25 18.35 16.45
N SER A 182 13.01 17.90 16.71
CA SER A 182 12.58 17.33 17.98
C SER A 182 12.99 15.87 18.17
N LYS A 183 13.67 15.26 17.18
CA LYS A 183 14.08 13.84 17.16
C LYS A 183 12.90 12.85 17.23
N ILE A 184 11.69 13.28 16.86
CA ILE A 184 10.53 12.38 16.72
C ILE A 184 10.73 11.46 15.50
N ILE A 185 11.38 11.98 14.45
CA ILE A 185 11.80 11.20 13.29
C ILE A 185 13.30 11.35 13.05
N THR A 186 13.90 10.36 12.41
CA THR A 186 15.31 10.30 12.06
C THR A 186 15.65 11.25 10.90
N LYS A 187 16.95 11.54 10.75
CA LYS A 187 17.45 12.31 9.60
C LYS A 187 17.17 11.59 8.27
N LYS A 188 17.31 10.26 8.25
CA LYS A 188 17.09 9.43 7.05
C LYS A 188 15.63 9.49 6.61
N CYS A 189 14.69 9.29 7.54
CA CYS A 189 13.27 9.45 7.25
C CYS A 189 12.96 10.86 6.74
N TYR A 190 13.43 11.91 7.43
CA TYR A 190 13.23 13.29 6.96
C TYR A 190 13.73 13.55 5.52
N GLN A 191 14.87 12.97 5.14
CA GLN A 191 15.41 13.08 3.78
C GLN A 191 14.50 12.40 2.75
N ALA A 192 14.04 11.18 3.05
CA ALA A 192 13.10 10.45 2.19
C ALA A 192 11.76 11.19 2.05
N LEU A 193 11.23 11.79 3.12
CA LEU A 193 10.01 12.61 3.06
C LEU A 193 10.21 13.87 2.21
N CYS A 194 11.38 14.51 2.31
CA CYS A 194 11.71 15.66 1.47
C CYS A 194 11.80 15.26 -0.02
N LEU A 195 12.37 14.10 -0.32
CA LEU A 195 12.43 13.57 -1.68
C LEU A 195 11.03 13.25 -2.20
N GLY A 196 10.24 12.47 -1.45
CA GLY A 196 8.86 12.13 -1.80
C GLY A 196 8.00 13.35 -2.09
N ARG A 197 8.09 14.40 -1.25
CA ARG A 197 7.40 15.68 -1.47
C ARG A 197 7.79 16.34 -2.79
N LYS A 198 9.10 16.41 -3.06
CA LYS A 198 9.62 17.02 -4.30
C LYS A 198 9.14 16.25 -5.52
N CYS A 199 9.18 14.92 -5.47
CA CYS A 199 8.69 14.03 -6.53
C CYS A 199 7.20 14.22 -6.78
N ARG A 200 6.37 14.15 -5.73
CA ARG A 200 4.92 14.37 -5.82
C ARG A 200 4.58 15.76 -6.37
N ASN A 201 5.28 16.80 -5.93
CA ASN A 201 5.06 18.15 -6.44
C ASN A 201 5.53 18.32 -7.89
N ALA A 202 6.62 17.67 -8.30
CA ALA A 202 7.08 17.69 -9.69
C ALA A 202 6.09 16.97 -10.61
N LEU A 203 5.51 15.85 -10.15
CA LEU A 203 4.43 15.17 -10.85
C LEU A 203 3.21 16.08 -10.98
N ALA A 204 2.71 16.62 -9.86
CA ALA A 204 1.47 17.41 -9.84
C ALA A 204 1.57 18.74 -10.61
N HIS A 205 2.71 19.43 -10.57
CA HIS A 205 2.84 20.76 -11.18
C HIS A 205 3.56 20.77 -12.53
N ARG A 206 4.34 19.73 -12.84
CA ARG A 206 5.16 19.69 -14.07
C ARG A 206 4.96 18.42 -14.88
N GLY A 207 4.08 17.52 -14.46
CA GLY A 207 3.85 16.23 -15.11
C GLY A 207 5.07 15.30 -15.07
N ARG A 208 6.08 15.59 -14.24
CA ARG A 208 7.32 14.80 -14.20
C ARG A 208 7.15 13.57 -13.32
N GLU A 209 7.19 12.41 -13.96
CA GLU A 209 7.10 11.13 -13.26
C GLU A 209 8.30 10.89 -12.33
N PRO A 210 8.09 10.33 -11.11
CA PRO A 210 9.19 9.89 -10.25
C PRO A 210 9.91 8.67 -10.81
N SER A 211 11.16 8.46 -10.40
CA SER A 211 11.84 7.18 -10.60
C SER A 211 11.33 6.14 -9.59
N PHE A 212 11.49 4.85 -9.90
CA PHE A 212 11.02 3.79 -9.01
C PHE A 212 11.74 3.83 -7.65
N GLU A 213 13.04 4.08 -7.66
CA GLU A 213 13.89 4.19 -6.47
C GLU A 213 13.39 5.31 -5.54
N GLN A 214 12.95 6.44 -6.09
CA GLN A 214 12.40 7.55 -5.31
C GLN A 214 11.11 7.15 -4.57
N VAL A 215 10.26 6.33 -5.19
CA VAL A 215 9.03 5.83 -4.54
C VAL A 215 9.37 4.77 -3.50
N VAL A 216 10.33 3.89 -3.79
CA VAL A 216 10.83 2.87 -2.86
C VAL A 216 11.48 3.52 -1.62
N GLU A 217 12.24 4.61 -1.77
CA GLU A 217 12.77 5.35 -0.63
C GLU A 217 11.66 5.91 0.28
N LEU A 218 10.56 6.40 -0.31
CA LEU A 218 9.40 6.84 0.48
C LEU A 218 8.74 5.68 1.20
N TRP A 219 8.57 4.53 0.53
CA TRP A 219 8.05 3.31 1.14
C TRP A 219 8.87 2.89 2.36
N HIS A 220 10.20 2.90 2.26
CA HIS A 220 11.07 2.53 3.37
C HIS A 220 11.07 3.52 4.54
N ALA A 221 10.59 4.75 4.34
CA ALA A 221 10.43 5.73 5.42
C ALA A 221 9.12 5.57 6.19
N LEU A 222 8.07 5.00 5.58
CA LEU A 222 6.76 4.84 6.20
C LEU A 222 6.75 3.98 7.48
N PRO A 223 7.45 2.83 7.56
CA PRO A 223 7.48 2.05 8.79
C PRO A 223 7.91 2.86 10.01
N GLU A 224 8.87 3.79 9.86
CA GLU A 224 9.30 4.65 10.96
C GLU A 224 8.18 5.57 11.45
N LEU A 225 7.41 6.17 10.52
CA LEU A 225 6.28 7.01 10.91
C LEU A 225 5.19 6.20 11.63
N ILE A 226 4.89 5.01 11.13
CA ILE A 226 3.89 4.09 11.69
C ILE A 226 4.29 3.66 13.10
N GLU A 227 5.55 3.25 13.28
CA GLU A 227 6.15 2.86 14.56
C GLU A 227 6.04 3.96 15.61
N VAL A 228 6.42 5.19 15.25
CA VAL A 228 6.38 6.32 16.18
C VAL A 228 4.93 6.68 16.55
N VAL A 229 3.99 6.61 15.60
CA VAL A 229 2.56 6.84 15.89
C VAL A 229 2.00 5.76 16.81
N ALA A 230 2.24 4.49 16.49
CA ALA A 230 1.75 3.34 17.24
C ALA A 230 2.54 3.10 18.55
N SER A 231 3.63 3.83 18.77
CA SER A 231 4.58 3.62 19.87
C SER A 231 5.07 2.16 19.93
N LYS A 232 5.36 1.60 18.75
CA LYS A 232 5.89 0.25 18.54
C LYS A 232 7.28 0.33 17.94
N GLU A 233 8.08 -0.72 18.14
CA GLU A 233 9.39 -0.88 17.51
C GLU A 233 9.35 -2.10 16.58
N ASN A 234 10.15 -2.06 15.51
CA ASN A 234 10.41 -3.20 14.61
C ASN A 234 9.14 -3.80 13.98
N LEU A 235 8.35 -2.97 13.31
CA LEU A 235 7.13 -3.41 12.65
C LEU A 235 7.45 -4.42 11.54
N ALA A 236 6.71 -5.53 11.48
CA ALA A 236 6.97 -6.63 10.54
C ALA A 236 6.93 -6.19 9.06
N LEU A 237 6.21 -5.11 8.73
CA LEU A 237 6.22 -4.43 7.43
C LEU A 237 7.62 -4.14 6.89
N ARG A 238 8.62 -3.89 7.76
CA ARG A 238 10.01 -3.63 7.33
C ARG A 238 10.65 -4.81 6.60
N ALA A 239 10.19 -6.04 6.87
CA ALA A 239 10.69 -7.24 6.22
C ALA A 239 10.15 -7.42 4.80
N LEU A 240 9.08 -6.71 4.42
CA LEU A 240 8.54 -6.77 3.08
C LEU A 240 9.51 -6.16 2.08
N ARG A 241 10.07 -7.04 1.25
CA ARG A 241 10.89 -6.61 0.13
C ARG A 241 10.00 -6.09 -0.99
N VAL A 242 10.36 -4.91 -1.47
CA VAL A 242 9.86 -4.35 -2.73
C VAL A 242 11.03 -4.49 -3.73
N VAL A 243 11.32 -5.71 -4.17
CA VAL A 243 12.46 -6.03 -5.08
C VAL A 243 11.96 -7.09 -6.05
N GLY A 244 12.36 -7.17 -7.32
CA GLY A 244 13.31 -6.42 -8.16
C GLY A 244 12.80 -6.49 -9.61
N GLU A 245 13.61 -6.20 -10.63
CA GLU A 245 13.25 -6.36 -12.06
C GLU A 245 12.30 -7.54 -12.30
N ASN A 246 11.16 -7.29 -12.94
CA ASN A 246 10.63 -8.36 -13.76
C ASN A 246 11.75 -8.56 -14.77
N ASP A 247 12.52 -9.61 -14.56
CA ASP A 247 13.40 -10.14 -15.57
C ASP A 247 12.47 -10.63 -16.67
N TRP A 248 12.01 -9.68 -17.48
CA TRP A 248 11.70 -9.94 -18.85
C TRP A 248 13.05 -10.21 -19.52
N ASP A 249 13.71 -11.30 -19.12
CA ASP A 249 14.35 -12.16 -20.09
C ASP A 249 13.22 -12.53 -21.07
N MET A 250 12.86 -11.58 -21.94
CA MET A 250 12.46 -11.88 -23.30
C MET A 250 13.48 -12.91 -23.71
N PRO A 251 13.07 -14.12 -24.14
CA PRO A 251 14.04 -15.06 -24.63
C PRO A 251 14.87 -14.31 -25.66
N ALA A 252 16.18 -14.14 -25.41
CA ALA A 252 17.09 -13.30 -26.20
C ALA A 252 17.23 -13.76 -27.67
N ARG A 253 16.39 -14.72 -28.07
CA ARG A 253 16.20 -15.33 -29.38
C ARG A 253 14.71 -15.60 -29.62
N THR A 254 13.86 -14.58 -29.65
CA THR A 254 12.59 -14.71 -30.39
C THR A 254 12.92 -14.75 -31.88
N ASN A 255 12.94 -15.96 -32.45
CA ASN A 255 12.98 -16.12 -33.88
C ASN A 255 11.60 -15.75 -34.46
N PHE A 256 11.48 -14.56 -35.04
CA PHE A 256 10.22 -14.08 -35.65
C PHE A 256 9.95 -14.70 -37.04
N GLN A 257 10.75 -15.67 -37.51
CA GLN A 257 10.54 -16.33 -38.80
C GLN A 257 9.14 -16.94 -38.93
N GLU A 258 8.62 -17.55 -37.86
CA GLU A 258 7.26 -18.14 -37.85
C GLU A 258 6.18 -17.08 -38.10
N TRP A 259 6.36 -15.86 -37.61
CA TRP A 259 5.42 -14.76 -37.83
C TRP A 259 5.48 -14.24 -39.27
N ILE A 260 6.67 -14.22 -39.87
CA ILE A 260 6.87 -13.85 -41.27
C ILE A 260 6.25 -14.90 -42.20
N GLU A 261 6.43 -16.19 -41.91
CA GLU A 261 5.81 -17.28 -42.67
C GLU A 261 4.28 -17.28 -42.57
N LEU A 262 3.74 -16.96 -41.40
CA LEU A 262 2.29 -16.80 -41.21
C LEU A 262 1.75 -15.62 -42.00
N ALA A 263 2.41 -14.45 -41.94
CA ALA A 263 2.02 -13.27 -42.70
C ALA A 263 2.04 -13.51 -44.22
N ALA A 264 3.03 -14.25 -44.71
CA ALA A 264 3.17 -14.61 -46.12
C ALA A 264 2.13 -15.63 -46.60
N LYS A 265 1.54 -16.44 -45.71
CA LYS A 265 0.45 -17.37 -46.03
C LYS A 265 -0.93 -16.73 -46.02
N SER A 266 -1.04 -15.52 -45.45
CA SER A 266 -2.29 -14.75 -45.35
C SER A 266 -2.38 -13.57 -46.33
N ALA A 267 -1.41 -13.43 -47.24
CA ALA A 267 -1.43 -12.54 -48.40
C ALA A 267 -1.60 -13.37 -49.68
#